data_AF-A0A0Q7LWX2-F1
#
_entry.id   AF-A0A0Q7LWX2-F1
#
_cell.length_a   1.000
_cell.length_b   1.000
_cell.length_c   1.000
_cell.angle_alpha   90.00
_cell.angle_beta   90.00
_cell.angle_gamma   90.00
#
_symmetry.space_group_name_H-M   'P 1'
#
loop_
_entity.id
_entity.type
_entity.pdbx_description
1 polymer ?
#
loop_
_entity_poly.entity_id
_entity_poly.type
_entity_poly.pdbx_seq_one_letter_code
_entity_poly.pdbx_strand_id
1 'polypeptide(L)'
;MTRTFSRPRGAALLGAAALLALAGCTSYVSRGIDNEGKAAERVWPGADRQQTWQTEGSFPNRDNLRAIGPGATKDQLYALIGRPHFDEGMAAVREWDYVFHFRSGGGITSCRYKVIFDTAYKARSFHWTPAICAELAKG
;
A
#
# COMPACT_ATOMS: atom_id res chain seq x y z
N MET A 1 71.27 15.47 -22.70
CA MET A 1 69.99 15.00 -22.12
C MET A 1 68.86 15.40 -23.06
N THR A 2 68.46 14.51 -23.97
CA THR A 2 67.39 14.75 -24.95
C THR A 2 66.21 13.84 -24.59
N ARG A 3 65.06 14.45 -24.28
CA ARG A 3 63.80 13.74 -24.03
C ARG A 3 63.19 13.31 -25.36
N THR A 4 62.92 12.03 -25.52
CA THR A 4 62.14 11.49 -26.64
C THR A 4 60.78 11.04 -26.13
N PHE A 5 59.73 11.64 -26.67
CA PHE A 5 58.33 11.28 -26.43
C PHE A 5 57.86 10.42 -27.61
N SER A 6 57.17 9.30 -27.35
CA SER A 6 56.21 8.71 -28.30
C SER A 6 55.21 7.80 -27.58
N ARG A 7 53.92 8.04 -27.84
CA ARG A 7 52.70 7.38 -27.30
C ARG A 7 52.31 6.16 -28.18
N PRO A 8 51.09 5.60 -28.07
CA PRO A 8 50.62 4.63 -27.09
C PRO A 8 50.08 3.35 -27.80
N ARG A 9 50.06 2.17 -27.17
CA ARG A 9 49.32 1.01 -27.73
C ARG A 9 48.79 0.09 -26.62
N GLY A 10 47.49 -0.20 -26.69
CA GLY A 10 46.91 -1.38 -26.05
C GLY A 10 45.80 -1.08 -25.04
N ALA A 11 44.57 -1.02 -25.53
CA ALA A 11 43.36 -0.99 -24.73
C ALA A 11 43.15 -2.32 -23.97
N ALA A 12 42.82 -2.24 -22.69
CA ALA A 12 42.07 -3.29 -21.99
C ALA A 12 40.76 -2.67 -21.52
N LEU A 13 39.74 -2.91 -22.34
CA LEU A 13 38.34 -2.56 -22.14
C LEU A 13 37.67 -3.63 -21.27
N LEU A 14 36.67 -3.18 -20.50
CA LEU A 14 35.46 -3.89 -20.04
C LEU A 14 35.53 -4.64 -18.69
N GLY A 15 34.71 -4.13 -17.75
CA GLY A 15 34.33 -4.88 -16.56
C GLY A 15 33.57 -4.11 -15.48
N ALA A 16 32.98 -2.94 -15.75
CA ALA A 16 32.07 -2.31 -14.79
C ALA A 16 30.66 -2.91 -14.98
N ALA A 17 30.40 -4.05 -14.33
CA ALA A 17 29.04 -4.58 -14.21
C ALA A 17 28.22 -3.60 -13.35
N ALA A 18 27.46 -2.73 -14.02
CA ALA A 18 26.45 -1.92 -13.36
C ALA A 18 25.31 -2.85 -12.92
N LEU A 19 25.36 -3.32 -11.68
CA LEU A 19 24.22 -3.90 -10.99
C LEU A 19 23.19 -2.78 -10.77
N LEU A 20 22.39 -2.51 -11.79
CA LEU A 20 21.15 -1.75 -11.65
C LEU A 20 20.23 -2.57 -10.74
N ALA A 21 20.25 -2.27 -9.44
CA ALA A 21 19.20 -2.71 -8.55
C ALA A 21 17.89 -2.11 -9.10
N LEU A 22 17.04 -2.97 -9.69
CA LEU A 22 15.66 -2.62 -10.01
C LEU A 22 14.97 -2.34 -8.68
N ALA A 23 15.03 -1.08 -8.23
CA ALA A 23 14.09 -0.56 -7.26
C ALA A 23 12.73 -0.57 -7.96
N GLY A 24 12.02 -1.69 -7.85
CA GLY A 24 10.66 -1.80 -8.36
C GLY A 24 9.84 -0.70 -7.70
N CYS A 25 9.26 0.19 -8.50
CA CYS A 25 8.26 1.13 -8.02
C CYS A 25 7.11 0.29 -7.43
N THR A 26 6.98 0.28 -6.11
CA THR A 26 5.84 -0.37 -5.46
C THR A 26 4.60 0.43 -5.81
N SER A 27 3.50 -0.23 -6.17
CA SER A 27 2.25 0.46 -6.49
C SER A 27 1.53 0.99 -5.24
N TYR A 28 2.00 0.61 -4.06
CA TYR A 28 1.36 0.87 -2.77
C TYR A 28 2.21 1.79 -1.87
N VAL A 29 1.56 2.49 -0.94
CA VAL A 29 2.17 3.58 -0.15
C VAL A 29 2.91 3.09 1.10
N SER A 30 2.52 1.95 1.69
CA SER A 30 3.25 1.37 2.82
C SER A 30 4.56 0.72 2.37
N ARG A 31 5.56 0.67 3.26
CA ARG A 31 6.91 0.20 2.91
C ARG A 31 7.17 -1.20 3.45
N GLY A 32 7.92 -1.98 2.67
CA GLY A 32 8.36 -3.32 3.05
C GLY A 32 7.21 -4.29 3.29
N ILE A 33 6.24 -4.35 2.38
CA ILE A 33 5.22 -5.40 2.40
C ILE A 33 5.86 -6.73 2.02
N ASP A 34 5.96 -7.65 2.99
CA ASP A 34 6.51 -8.99 2.80
C ASP A 34 5.57 -9.89 1.97
N ASN A 35 5.92 -11.16 1.73
CA ASN A 35 5.10 -12.07 0.93
C ASN A 35 3.83 -12.52 1.66
N GLU A 36 3.84 -12.44 2.99
CA GLU A 36 2.78 -12.84 3.91
C GLU A 36 1.75 -11.73 4.16
N GLY A 37 1.93 -10.56 3.55
CA GLY A 37 1.00 -9.43 3.61
C GLY A 37 1.13 -8.60 4.89
N LYS A 38 2.35 -8.40 5.39
CA LYS A 38 2.68 -7.50 6.49
C LYS A 38 3.62 -6.40 6.01
N ALA A 39 3.32 -5.16 6.35
CA ALA A 39 4.20 -4.02 6.09
C ALA A 39 5.19 -3.80 7.24
N ALA A 40 6.45 -3.53 6.92
CA ALA A 40 7.44 -3.03 7.88
C ALA A 40 7.07 -1.63 8.40
N GLU A 41 6.57 -0.77 7.52
CA GLU A 41 6.10 0.58 7.86
C GLU A 41 4.74 0.82 7.18
N ARG A 42 3.70 1.14 7.96
CA ARG A 42 2.37 1.46 7.44
C ARG A 42 2.26 2.96 7.19
N VAL A 43 2.04 3.34 5.94
CA VAL A 43 1.81 4.73 5.54
C VAL A 43 0.33 4.91 5.25
N TRP A 44 -0.25 6.01 5.71
CA TRP A 44 -1.65 6.34 5.43
C TRP A 44 -1.68 7.48 4.41
N PRO A 45 -2.35 7.30 3.25
CA PRO A 45 -2.36 8.33 2.22
C PRO A 45 -3.03 9.62 2.73
N GLY A 46 -2.66 10.75 2.12
CA GLY A 46 -3.30 12.03 2.41
C GLY A 46 -4.77 12.02 2.00
N ALA A 47 -5.61 12.83 2.66
CA ALA A 47 -7.02 13.00 2.27
C ALA A 47 -7.19 14.02 1.11
N ASP A 48 -6.11 14.40 0.43
CA ASP A 48 -6.13 15.32 -0.70
C ASP A 48 -6.69 14.63 -1.95
N ARG A 49 -7.45 15.39 -2.76
CA ARG A 49 -8.16 14.89 -3.95
C ARG A 49 -7.27 14.23 -5.01
N GLN A 50 -5.95 14.37 -4.90
CA GLN A 50 -4.97 13.76 -5.80
C GLN A 50 -4.74 12.28 -5.48
N GLN A 51 -5.02 11.85 -4.24
CA GLN A 51 -4.77 10.48 -3.77
C GLN A 51 -6.06 9.69 -3.54
N THR A 52 -7.23 10.36 -3.57
CA THR A 52 -8.52 9.73 -3.30
C THR A 52 -9.59 10.09 -4.34
N TRP A 53 -10.26 9.07 -4.88
CA TRP A 53 -11.41 9.24 -5.77
C TRP A 53 -12.75 9.23 -5.02
N GLN A 54 -12.76 8.85 -3.73
CA GLN A 54 -13.88 9.01 -2.80
C GLN A 54 -13.45 9.87 -1.61
N THR A 55 -13.26 11.17 -1.84
CA THR A 55 -12.73 12.10 -0.82
C THR A 55 -13.63 12.18 0.41
N GLU A 56 -14.95 12.04 0.23
CA GLU A 56 -15.93 12.06 1.31
C GLU A 56 -15.94 10.79 2.19
N GLY A 57 -15.31 9.69 1.76
CA GLY A 57 -15.41 8.41 2.46
C GLY A 57 -16.82 7.81 2.45
N SER A 58 -17.07 6.81 3.30
CA SER A 58 -18.37 6.13 3.35
C SER A 58 -18.78 5.74 4.77
N PHE A 59 -20.08 5.50 4.99
CA PHE A 59 -20.58 4.87 6.22
C PHE A 59 -20.72 3.37 5.97
N PRO A 60 -19.78 2.53 6.46
CA PRO A 60 -19.81 1.11 6.13
C PRO A 60 -20.92 0.37 6.88
N ASN A 61 -21.40 -0.72 6.28
CA ASN A 61 -22.19 -1.71 7.00
C ASN A 61 -21.28 -2.49 7.97
N ARG A 62 -21.60 -2.48 9.26
CA ARG A 62 -20.79 -3.11 10.31
C ARG A 62 -20.84 -4.63 10.28
N ASP A 63 -21.96 -5.23 9.88
CA ASP A 63 -22.06 -6.68 9.67
C ASP A 63 -21.10 -7.12 8.56
N ASN A 64 -21.04 -6.35 7.47
CA ASN A 64 -20.10 -6.63 6.38
C ASN A 64 -18.64 -6.51 6.85
N LEU A 65 -18.31 -5.49 7.64
CA LEU A 65 -16.97 -5.35 8.22
C LEU A 65 -16.61 -6.52 9.14
N ARG A 66 -17.54 -6.99 9.97
CA ARG A 66 -17.35 -8.14 10.86
C ARG A 66 -17.13 -9.45 10.11
N ALA A 67 -17.66 -9.57 8.89
CA ALA A 67 -17.46 -10.75 8.05
C ALA A 67 -16.06 -10.81 7.41
N ILE A 68 -15.29 -9.72 7.42
CA ILE A 68 -13.94 -9.68 6.85
C ILE A 68 -12.95 -10.37 7.77
N GLY A 69 -12.11 -11.24 7.18
CA GLY A 69 -11.01 -11.90 7.90
C GLY A 69 -9.88 -12.36 6.98
N PRO A 70 -8.79 -12.90 7.56
CA PRO A 70 -7.67 -13.42 6.80
C PRO A 70 -8.12 -14.47 5.78
N GLY A 71 -7.59 -14.39 4.56
CA GLY A 71 -7.97 -15.26 3.45
C GLY A 71 -9.06 -14.68 2.54
N ALA A 72 -9.73 -13.58 2.94
CA ALA A 72 -10.72 -12.92 2.09
C ALA A 72 -10.12 -12.50 0.74
N THR A 73 -10.88 -12.71 -0.34
CA THR A 73 -10.49 -12.30 -1.69
C THR A 73 -10.83 -10.83 -1.93
N LYS A 74 -10.19 -10.23 -2.94
CA LYS A 74 -10.54 -8.89 -3.42
C LYS A 74 -12.02 -8.78 -3.81
N ASP A 75 -12.58 -9.81 -4.45
CA ASP A 75 -14.00 -9.82 -4.84
C ASP A 75 -14.94 -9.87 -3.63
N GLN A 76 -14.58 -10.66 -2.60
CA GLN A 76 -15.35 -10.69 -1.35
C GLN A 76 -15.31 -9.32 -0.66
N LEU A 77 -14.14 -8.68 -0.61
CA LEU A 77 -14.02 -7.33 -0.07
C LEU A 77 -14.81 -6.31 -0.88
N TYR A 78 -14.81 -6.40 -2.21
CA TYR A 78 -15.67 -5.55 -3.06
C TYR A 78 -17.14 -5.73 -2.73
N ALA A 79 -17.60 -6.97 -2.54
CA ALA A 79 -18.99 -7.24 -2.16
C ALA A 79 -19.35 -6.72 -0.76
N LEU A 80 -18.40 -6.77 0.19
CA LEU A 80 -18.63 -6.39 1.59
C LEU A 80 -18.51 -4.89 1.83
N ILE A 81 -17.46 -4.27 1.30
CA ILE A 81 -17.06 -2.89 1.65
C ILE A 81 -16.78 -2.00 0.43
N GLY A 82 -17.05 -2.49 -0.78
CA GLY A 82 -16.82 -1.73 -2.01
C GLY A 82 -15.34 -1.62 -2.40
N ARG A 83 -15.06 -0.73 -3.34
CA ARG A 83 -13.70 -0.48 -3.86
C ARG A 83 -12.88 0.37 -2.89
N PRO A 84 -11.54 0.24 -2.84
CA PRO A 84 -10.68 1.10 -2.00
C PRO A 84 -10.84 2.56 -2.39
N HIS A 85 -10.83 3.48 -1.41
CA HIS A 85 -11.11 4.90 -1.64
C HIS A 85 -9.91 5.70 -2.21
N PHE A 86 -8.74 5.07 -2.32
CA PHE A 86 -7.49 5.67 -2.76
C PHE A 86 -7.01 5.07 -4.08
N ASP A 87 -6.20 5.82 -4.83
CA ASP A 87 -5.46 5.29 -5.96
C ASP A 87 -4.22 4.56 -5.45
N GLU A 88 -4.03 3.33 -5.90
CA GLU A 88 -2.99 2.41 -5.43
C GLU A 88 -2.22 1.81 -6.60
N GLY A 89 -2.22 2.55 -7.71
CA GLY A 89 -1.52 2.20 -8.93
C GLY A 89 -2.23 1.13 -9.76
N MET A 90 -1.63 0.83 -10.91
CA MET A 90 -2.30 0.04 -11.95
C MET A 90 -1.90 -1.45 -11.98
N ALA A 91 -0.89 -1.87 -11.21
CA ALA A 91 -0.36 -3.24 -11.26
C ALA A 91 0.09 -3.74 -9.88
N ALA A 92 -0.15 -5.02 -9.60
CA ALA A 92 0.31 -5.71 -8.38
C ALA A 92 -0.09 -5.05 -7.04
N VAL A 93 -1.29 -4.45 -6.99
CA VAL A 93 -1.81 -3.78 -5.80
C VAL A 93 -2.01 -4.78 -4.65
N ARG A 94 -1.28 -4.60 -3.55
CA ARG A 94 -1.31 -5.46 -2.35
C ARG A 94 -1.68 -4.71 -1.07
N GLU A 95 -2.20 -3.51 -1.20
CA GLU A 95 -2.62 -2.64 -0.11
C GLU A 95 -3.86 -1.91 -0.58
N TRP A 96 -4.93 -1.91 0.22
CA TRP A 96 -6.21 -1.23 -0.01
C TRP A 96 -6.55 -0.31 1.17
N ASP A 97 -6.83 0.96 0.90
CA ASP A 97 -7.14 2.00 1.87
C ASP A 97 -8.56 2.53 1.76
N TYR A 98 -9.15 2.84 2.92
CA TYR A 98 -10.51 3.34 3.05
C TYR A 98 -10.58 4.51 4.03
N VAL A 99 -11.61 5.34 3.86
CA VAL A 99 -12.09 6.32 4.85
C VAL A 99 -13.50 5.91 5.22
N PHE A 100 -13.69 5.42 6.43
CA PHE A 100 -14.98 5.04 6.96
C PHE A 100 -15.44 5.98 8.07
N HIS A 101 -16.73 6.24 8.11
CA HIS A 101 -17.37 7.09 9.10
C HIS A 101 -18.27 6.28 10.00
N PHE A 102 -18.15 6.51 11.30
CA PHE A 102 -19.02 5.91 12.30
C PHE A 102 -19.75 7.00 13.07
N ARG A 103 -21.03 6.78 13.38
CA ARG A 103 -21.76 7.59 14.34
C ARG A 103 -21.35 7.16 15.75
N SER A 104 -20.74 8.06 16.51
CA SER A 104 -20.23 7.81 17.86
C SER A 104 -20.13 9.10 18.67
N GLY A 105 -20.38 9.01 19.97
CA GLY A 105 -20.24 10.16 20.88
C GLY A 105 -21.09 11.39 20.52
N GLY A 106 -22.24 11.19 19.87
CA GLY A 106 -23.11 12.27 19.40
C GLY A 106 -22.68 12.94 18.10
N GLY A 107 -21.63 12.45 17.44
CA GLY A 107 -21.12 13.00 16.17
C GLY A 107 -20.68 11.93 15.18
N ILE A 108 -19.81 12.34 14.24
CA ILE A 108 -19.16 11.46 13.27
C ILE A 108 -17.69 11.30 13.65
N THR A 109 -17.23 10.07 13.71
CA THR A 109 -15.81 9.73 13.84
C THR A 109 -15.31 9.16 12.51
N SER A 110 -14.35 9.85 11.90
CA SER A 110 -13.68 9.42 10.68
C SER A 110 -12.53 8.46 11.01
N CYS A 111 -12.51 7.32 10.34
CA CYS A 111 -11.60 6.21 10.56
C CYS A 111 -10.93 5.82 9.25
N ARG A 112 -9.62 5.58 9.29
CA ARG A 112 -8.91 4.95 8.18
C ARG A 112 -8.85 3.46 8.41
N TYR A 113 -9.11 2.70 7.36
CA TYR A 113 -9.02 1.25 7.35
C TYR A 113 -8.11 0.81 6.21
N LYS A 114 -7.17 -0.09 6.50
CA LYS A 114 -6.22 -0.61 5.51
C LYS A 114 -6.26 -2.12 5.52
N VAL A 115 -6.28 -2.70 4.32
CA VAL A 115 -6.16 -4.14 4.08
C VAL A 115 -4.87 -4.40 3.32
N ILE A 116 -4.02 -5.30 3.80
CA ILE A 116 -2.80 -5.71 3.11
C ILE A 116 -2.93 -7.18 2.69
N PHE A 117 -2.54 -7.46 1.45
CA PHE A 117 -2.69 -8.76 0.81
C PHE A 117 -1.34 -9.50 0.70
N ASP A 118 -1.37 -10.83 0.71
CA ASP A 118 -0.22 -11.66 0.31
C ASP A 118 0.02 -11.59 -1.21
N THR A 119 1.01 -12.33 -1.70
CA THR A 119 1.31 -12.46 -3.14
C THR A 119 0.23 -13.23 -3.92
N ALA A 120 -0.66 -13.95 -3.23
CA ALA A 120 -1.83 -14.61 -3.80
C ALA A 120 -3.10 -13.74 -3.77
N TYR A 121 -2.96 -12.44 -3.44
CA TYR A 121 -4.04 -11.48 -3.30
C TYR A 121 -5.14 -11.90 -2.31
N LYS A 122 -4.76 -12.65 -1.26
CA LYS A 122 -5.61 -12.91 -0.11
C LYS A 122 -5.34 -11.86 0.95
N ALA A 123 -6.38 -11.33 1.57
CA ALA A 123 -6.25 -10.38 2.66
C ALA A 123 -5.56 -11.04 3.87
N ARG A 124 -4.60 -10.38 4.49
CA ARG A 124 -3.78 -10.94 5.58
C ARG A 124 -3.76 -10.08 6.82
N SER A 125 -3.53 -8.78 6.66
CA SER A 125 -3.48 -7.86 7.78
C SER A 125 -4.43 -6.68 7.58
N PHE A 126 -5.02 -6.26 8.68
CA PHE A 126 -6.09 -5.27 8.74
C PHE A 126 -5.74 -4.24 9.80
N HIS A 127 -5.79 -2.96 9.43
CA HIS A 127 -5.32 -1.89 10.29
C HIS A 127 -6.37 -0.80 10.38
N TRP A 128 -6.51 -0.24 11.58
CA TRP A 128 -7.39 0.89 11.85
C TRP A 128 -6.56 2.05 12.40
N THR A 129 -6.90 3.27 11.98
CA THR A 129 -6.45 4.49 12.67
C THR A 129 -7.56 5.54 12.70
N PRO A 130 -7.80 6.22 13.84
CA PRO A 130 -7.23 5.95 15.17
C PRO A 130 -7.64 4.58 15.75
N ALA A 131 -6.92 4.10 16.77
CA ALA A 131 -7.10 2.74 17.31
C ALA A 131 -8.55 2.44 17.78
N ILE A 132 -9.26 3.45 18.30
CA ILE A 132 -10.67 3.34 18.73
C ILE A 132 -11.59 2.85 17.60
N CYS A 133 -11.22 3.10 16.35
CA CYS A 133 -12.01 2.70 15.19
C CYS A 133 -12.15 1.17 15.05
N ALA A 134 -11.21 0.39 15.57
CA ALA A 134 -11.35 -1.06 15.59
C ALA A 134 -12.54 -1.51 16.47
N GLU A 135 -12.80 -0.82 17.57
CA GLU A 135 -13.95 -1.08 18.44
C GLU A 135 -15.24 -0.53 17.84
N LEU A 136 -15.18 0.66 17.24
CA LEU A 136 -16.31 1.19 16.48
C LEU A 136 -16.70 0.28 15.30
N ALA A 137 -15.76 -0.39 14.64
CA ALA A 137 -16.11 -1.32 13.57
C ALA A 137 -16.87 -2.57 14.08
N LYS A 138 -16.68 -2.95 15.35
CA LYS A 138 -17.29 -4.14 15.96
C LYS A 138 -18.68 -3.92 16.54
N GLY A 139 -19.00 -2.70 17.00
CA GLY A 139 -20.30 -2.40 17.62
C GLY A 139 -21.41 -2.31 16.61
#